data_AF-A0A368FUD2-F1
#
_entry.id   AF-A0A368FUD2-F1
#
_cell.length_a   1.000
_cell.length_b   1.000
_cell.length_c   1.000
_cell.angle_alpha   90.00
_cell.angle_beta   90.00
_cell.angle_gamma   90.00
#
_symmetry.space_group_name_H-M   'P 1'
#
loop_
_entity.id
_entity.type
_entity.pdbx_description
1 polymer ?
#
loop_
_entity_poly.entity_id
_entity_poly.type
_entity_poly.pdbx_seq_one_letter_code
_entity_poly.pdbx_strand_id
1 'polypeptide(L)'
;MMHRGCGGNENKFDSAAKCKEQCIERKGKAKASSSPGKGAGLVVEECKLLTDAKIPDVAKSCDNGCEIGYACNKNNKCCPMKDYICSLPASTGSETRTQKHYGRYVYQPGLSNCIRFSYFGTGGNFNNFKTYNDCKSFCMEKPK
;
A
#
# COMPACT_ATOMS: atom_id res chain seq x y z
N MET A 1 -20.02 -21.42 -3.45
CA MET A 1 -19.37 -21.24 -2.14
C MET A 1 -20.38 -20.62 -1.18
N MET A 2 -20.78 -21.33 -0.12
CA MET A 2 -21.79 -20.86 0.84
C MET A 2 -21.10 -20.32 2.10
N HIS A 3 -21.17 -19.01 2.34
CA HIS A 3 -20.84 -18.42 3.63
C HIS A 3 -22.08 -18.41 4.53
N ARG A 4 -22.14 -19.35 5.48
CA ARG A 4 -23.15 -19.44 6.55
C ARG A 4 -22.67 -18.77 7.86
N GLY A 5 -21.99 -17.62 7.79
CA GLY A 5 -21.40 -16.96 8.96
C GLY A 5 -21.72 -15.46 9.05
N CYS A 6 -21.67 -14.91 10.27
CA CYS A 6 -21.77 -13.48 10.56
C CYS A 6 -20.39 -12.84 10.72
N GLY A 7 -20.24 -11.60 10.26
CA GLY A 7 -18.94 -10.93 10.15
C GLY A 7 -18.33 -11.12 8.76
N GLY A 8 -18.04 -10.00 8.10
CA GLY A 8 -17.53 -9.89 6.74
C GLY A 8 -17.47 -8.42 6.33
N ASN A 9 -16.87 -8.14 5.18
CA ASN A 9 -16.88 -6.81 4.57
C ASN A 9 -17.77 -6.80 3.31
N GLU A 10 -17.88 -5.65 2.66
CA GLU A 10 -18.73 -5.48 1.47
C GLU A 10 -18.23 -6.27 0.23
N ASN A 11 -17.03 -6.87 0.28
CA ASN A 11 -16.48 -7.69 -0.79
C ASN A 11 -17.01 -9.14 -0.75
N LYS A 12 -18.35 -9.27 -0.67
CA LYS A 12 -19.08 -10.54 -0.65
C LYS A 12 -20.13 -10.55 -1.75
N PHE A 13 -19.85 -11.28 -2.83
CA PHE A 13 -20.75 -11.37 -3.97
C PHE A 13 -21.48 -12.71 -4.01
N ASP A 14 -22.75 -12.67 -4.39
CA ASP A 14 -23.65 -13.80 -4.63
C ASP A 14 -23.32 -14.56 -5.93
N SER A 15 -22.58 -13.93 -6.85
CA SER A 15 -22.13 -14.56 -8.10
C SER A 15 -20.78 -14.05 -8.56
N ALA A 16 -20.08 -14.89 -9.34
CA ALA A 16 -18.84 -14.51 -10.00
C ALA A 16 -19.05 -13.36 -11.00
N ALA A 17 -20.24 -13.21 -11.59
CA ALA A 17 -20.55 -12.12 -12.52
C ALA A 17 -20.62 -10.76 -11.80
N LYS A 18 -21.33 -10.65 -10.68
CA LYS A 18 -21.43 -9.41 -9.90
C LYS A 18 -20.11 -9.01 -9.25
N CYS A 19 -19.30 -9.98 -8.83
CA CYS A 19 -17.92 -9.75 -8.39
C CYS A 19 -17.09 -9.09 -9.51
N LYS A 20 -17.17 -9.66 -10.72
CA LYS A 20 -16.46 -9.12 -11.88
C LYS A 20 -16.97 -7.73 -12.27
N GLU A 21 -18.26 -7.47 -12.23
CA GLU A 21 -18.78 -6.14 -12.54
C GLU A 21 -18.29 -5.07 -11.55
N GLN A 22 -18.37 -5.35 -10.25
CA GLN A 22 -17.96 -4.37 -9.24
C GLN A 22 -16.44 -4.19 -9.13
N CYS A 23 -15.64 -5.24 -9.39
CA CYS A 23 -14.18 -5.18 -9.29
C CYS A 23 -13.45 -4.97 -10.63
N ILE A 24 -14.03 -5.37 -11.77
CA ILE A 24 -13.40 -5.32 -13.10
C ILE A 24 -14.02 -4.23 -13.98
N GLU A 25 -15.32 -3.93 -13.87
CA GLU A 25 -16.03 -2.98 -14.75
C GLU A 25 -16.11 -1.55 -14.18
N ARG A 26 -15.67 -1.29 -12.95
CA ARG A 26 -15.20 0.06 -12.56
C ARG A 26 -13.86 0.39 -13.23
N LYS A 27 -13.84 0.33 -14.56
CA LYS A 27 -12.81 0.92 -15.41
C LYS A 27 -12.96 2.44 -15.41
N GLY A 28 -12.48 3.07 -14.34
CA GLY A 28 -11.83 4.35 -14.47
C GLY A 28 -10.51 4.14 -15.19
N LYS A 29 -10.53 4.20 -16.53
CA LYS A 29 -9.39 4.18 -17.49
C LYS A 29 -8.00 3.85 -16.90
N ALA A 30 -7.75 2.60 -16.52
CA ALA A 30 -6.40 2.10 -16.33
C ALA A 30 -5.83 1.71 -17.70
N LYS A 31 -5.08 2.63 -18.33
CA LYS A 31 -4.25 2.26 -19.47
C LYS A 31 -3.03 1.54 -18.92
N ALA A 32 -2.89 0.27 -19.26
CA ALA A 32 -1.67 -0.48 -19.03
C ALA A 32 -0.50 0.26 -19.70
N SER A 33 0.50 0.64 -18.92
CA SER A 33 1.80 1.02 -19.43
C SER A 33 2.85 0.21 -18.70
N SER A 34 3.19 -0.92 -19.30
CA SER A 34 4.52 -1.51 -19.22
C SER A 34 5.55 -0.50 -19.71
N SER A 35 6.60 -0.23 -18.94
CA SER A 35 7.98 -0.40 -19.41
C SER A 35 9.04 0.00 -18.37
N PRO A 36 10.27 -0.53 -18.52
CA PRO A 36 11.33 -0.48 -17.52
C PRO A 36 12.08 0.85 -17.62
N GLY A 37 12.24 1.52 -16.48
CA GLY A 37 13.05 2.73 -16.37
C GLY A 37 13.90 2.65 -15.12
N LYS A 38 15.21 2.45 -15.29
CA LYS A 38 16.19 2.67 -14.23
C LYS A 38 16.16 4.15 -13.87
N GLY A 39 15.52 4.48 -12.75
CA GLY A 39 15.52 5.81 -12.16
C GLY A 39 15.41 5.65 -10.66
N ALA A 40 16.50 5.94 -9.95
CA ALA A 40 16.51 5.94 -8.50
C ALA A 40 15.65 7.13 -8.02
N GLY A 41 14.50 6.83 -7.44
CA GLY A 41 13.67 7.81 -6.74
C GLY A 41 12.62 7.05 -5.97
N LEU A 42 12.77 6.97 -4.65
CA LEU A 42 11.75 6.40 -3.78
C LEU A 42 10.63 7.43 -3.61
N VAL A 43 9.42 7.10 -4.08
CA VAL A 43 8.18 7.88 -3.81
C VAL A 43 8.07 8.27 -2.33
N VAL A 44 8.59 7.43 -1.45
CA VAL A 44 8.69 7.62 -0.01
C VAL A 44 9.32 8.95 0.41
N GLU A 45 10.48 9.31 -0.17
CA GLU A 45 11.21 10.52 0.24
C GLU A 45 10.51 11.79 -0.25
N GLU A 46 10.07 11.80 -1.51
CA GLU A 46 9.30 12.89 -2.12
C GLU A 46 8.00 13.17 -1.36
N CYS A 47 7.35 12.09 -0.89
CA CYS A 47 6.11 12.15 -0.13
C CYS A 47 6.33 12.28 1.38
N LYS A 48 7.58 12.34 1.84
CA LYS A 48 7.98 12.46 3.25
C LYS A 48 7.29 11.42 4.15
N LEU A 49 7.14 10.21 3.66
CA LEU A 49 6.48 9.13 4.39
C LEU A 49 7.44 8.53 5.42
N LEU A 50 6.94 8.19 6.61
CA LEU A 50 7.72 7.55 7.68
C LEU A 50 8.00 6.04 7.44
N THR A 51 7.83 5.58 6.21
CA THR A 51 8.04 4.19 5.81
C THR A 51 9.47 3.99 5.34
N ASP A 52 10.03 2.81 5.58
CA ASP A 52 11.37 2.42 5.09
C ASP A 52 11.23 1.31 4.02
N ALA A 53 10.08 1.28 3.34
CA ALA A 53 9.80 0.39 2.23
C ALA A 53 10.73 0.72 1.06
N LYS A 54 11.48 -0.28 0.58
CA LYS A 54 12.33 -0.13 -0.61
C LYS A 54 11.55 -0.49 -1.86
N ILE A 55 10.68 0.42 -2.27
CA ILE A 55 9.78 0.23 -3.40
C ILE A 55 10.44 0.82 -4.65
N PRO A 56 10.68 0.02 -5.71
CA PRO A 56 11.19 0.51 -6.97
C PRO A 56 10.01 1.13 -7.74
N ASP A 57 9.63 2.36 -7.42
CA ASP A 57 8.54 3.03 -8.13
C ASP A 57 8.83 4.50 -8.36
N VAL A 58 8.40 5.01 -9.52
CA VAL A 58 8.60 6.39 -9.94
C VAL A 58 7.32 7.17 -9.62
N ALA A 59 7.43 8.23 -8.83
CA ALA A 59 6.28 9.06 -8.48
C ALA A 59 5.64 9.68 -9.74
N LYS A 60 4.38 9.34 -10.00
CA LYS A 60 3.59 9.87 -11.12
C LYS A 60 3.26 11.35 -10.91
N SER A 61 3.17 12.13 -11.98
CA SER A 61 2.69 13.51 -11.93
C SER A 61 1.17 13.56 -11.79
N CYS A 62 0.64 14.66 -11.25
CA CYS A 62 -0.80 14.82 -11.05
C CYS A 62 -1.52 15.42 -12.26
N ASP A 63 -0.87 15.54 -13.43
CA ASP A 63 -1.41 16.25 -14.60
C ASP A 63 -2.77 15.68 -15.06
N ASN A 64 -2.99 14.37 -14.85
CA ASN A 64 -4.25 13.67 -15.15
C ASN A 64 -4.97 13.18 -13.88
N GLY A 65 -4.67 13.77 -12.73
CA GLY A 65 -5.11 13.28 -11.42
C GLY A 65 -4.28 12.11 -10.90
N CYS A 66 -4.53 11.74 -9.64
CA CYS A 66 -3.84 10.65 -8.96
C CYS A 66 -4.71 9.39 -8.87
N GLU A 67 -4.06 8.25 -8.72
CA GLU A 67 -4.74 6.98 -8.49
C GLU A 67 -5.48 6.96 -7.14
N ILE A 68 -6.45 6.05 -7.00
CA ILE A 68 -7.22 5.89 -5.76
C ILE A 68 -6.24 5.59 -4.61
N GLY A 69 -6.39 6.33 -3.50
CA GLY A 69 -5.50 6.23 -2.35
C GLY A 69 -4.25 7.13 -2.44
N TYR A 70 -4.11 7.91 -3.51
CA TYR A 70 -3.05 8.91 -3.67
C TYR A 70 -3.63 10.33 -3.77
N ALA A 71 -2.94 11.29 -3.16
CA ALA A 71 -3.24 12.71 -3.24
C ALA A 71 -2.10 13.44 -3.95
N CYS A 72 -2.44 14.52 -4.66
CA CYS A 72 -1.40 15.37 -5.24
C CYS A 72 -0.70 16.19 -4.16
N ASN A 73 0.63 16.14 -4.15
CA ASN A 73 1.44 17.00 -3.30
C ASN A 73 1.71 18.36 -3.98
N LYS A 74 2.30 19.29 -3.22
CA LYS A 74 2.69 20.63 -3.71
C LYS A 74 3.72 20.64 -4.85
N ASN A 75 4.42 19.53 -5.07
CA ASN A 75 5.42 19.38 -6.12
C ASN A 75 4.84 18.70 -7.39
N ASN A 76 3.50 18.66 -7.53
CA ASN A 76 2.80 17.99 -8.62
C ASN A 76 3.12 16.47 -8.72
N LYS A 77 3.29 15.80 -7.58
CA LYS A 77 3.52 14.35 -7.48
C LYS A 77 2.41 13.66 -6.71
N CYS A 78 2.01 12.47 -7.18
CA CYS A 78 1.03 11.64 -6.50
C CYS A 78 1.66 10.90 -5.33
N CYS A 79 1.18 11.20 -4.13
CA CYS A 79 1.65 10.63 -2.88
C CYS A 79 0.56 9.80 -2.20
N PRO A 80 0.87 8.60 -1.70
CA PRO A 80 -0.12 7.77 -1.03
C PRO A 80 -0.60 8.44 0.26
N MET A 81 -1.91 8.41 0.48
CA MET A 81 -2.55 8.97 1.68
C MET A 81 -2.31 8.06 2.89
N LYS A 82 -2.31 8.65 4.10
CA LYS A 82 -2.15 7.93 5.37
C LYS A 82 -3.12 6.76 5.50
N ASP A 83 -4.41 6.99 5.29
CA ASP A 83 -5.45 5.96 5.44
C ASP A 83 -5.26 4.81 4.44
N TYR A 84 -4.86 5.14 3.21
CA TYR A 84 -4.51 4.13 2.21
C TYR A 84 -3.34 3.28 2.69
N ILE A 85 -2.23 3.89 3.09
CA ILE A 85 -1.04 3.17 3.59
C ILE A 85 -1.40 2.26 4.76
N CYS A 86 -2.09 2.79 5.77
CA CYS A 86 -2.44 2.03 6.97
C CYS A 86 -3.49 0.93 6.69
N SER A 87 -4.21 0.98 5.57
CA SER A 87 -5.11 -0.09 5.15
C SER A 87 -4.42 -1.25 4.43
N LEU A 88 -3.17 -1.06 3.96
CA LEU A 88 -2.48 -2.07 3.16
C LEU A 88 -2.10 -3.29 4.00
N PRO A 89 -2.15 -4.51 3.43
CA PRO A 89 -1.69 -5.71 4.12
C PRO A 89 -0.18 -5.70 4.31
N ALA A 90 0.31 -6.53 5.23
CA ALA A 90 1.75 -6.81 5.34
C ALA A 90 2.28 -7.37 4.02
N SER A 91 3.40 -6.83 3.52
CA SER A 91 4.03 -7.32 2.30
C SER A 91 5.51 -7.57 2.52
N THR A 92 5.87 -8.85 2.57
CA THR A 92 7.24 -9.34 2.75
C THR A 92 8.15 -8.95 1.56
N GLY A 93 7.57 -8.56 0.44
CA GLY A 93 8.31 -8.20 -0.78
C GLY A 93 8.83 -9.44 -1.50
N SER A 94 9.96 -9.29 -2.21
CA SER A 94 10.58 -10.38 -2.97
C SER A 94 11.88 -10.83 -2.34
N GLU A 95 12.07 -12.15 -2.25
CA GLU A 95 13.34 -12.72 -1.80
C GLU A 95 14.47 -12.31 -2.73
N THR A 96 15.61 -11.99 -2.12
CA THR A 96 16.87 -11.82 -2.84
C THR A 96 17.67 -13.11 -2.70
N ARG A 97 18.69 -13.30 -3.55
CA ARG A 97 19.56 -14.49 -3.51
C ARG A 97 20.25 -14.71 -2.15
N THR A 98 20.28 -13.71 -1.27
CA THR A 98 21.05 -13.71 -0.02
C THR A 98 20.25 -14.12 1.22
N GLN A 99 19.00 -14.63 1.10
CA GLN A 99 18.16 -15.10 2.23
C GLN A 99 18.16 -14.17 3.46
N LYS A 100 18.27 -12.86 3.22
CA LYS A 100 18.34 -11.86 4.29
C LYS A 100 16.94 -11.32 4.56
N HIS A 101 16.54 -11.36 5.82
CA HIS A 101 15.26 -10.84 6.29
C HIS A 101 15.48 -9.69 7.27
N TYR A 102 14.61 -8.69 7.21
CA TYR A 102 14.59 -7.54 8.08
C TYR A 102 13.30 -7.56 8.90
N GLY A 103 13.42 -7.44 10.22
CA GLY A 103 12.24 -7.24 11.07
C GLY A 103 11.68 -5.85 10.85
N ARG A 104 10.38 -5.77 10.52
CA ARG A 104 9.64 -4.54 10.26
C ARG A 104 8.32 -4.53 10.99
N TYR A 105 7.67 -3.38 11.04
CA TYR A 105 6.36 -3.20 11.64
C TYR A 105 5.33 -2.82 10.58
N VAL A 106 4.13 -3.36 10.71
CA VAL A 106 3.00 -3.12 9.82
C VAL A 106 1.79 -2.83 10.70
N TYR A 107 1.00 -1.81 10.33
CA TYR A 107 -0.26 -1.56 11.00
C TYR A 107 -1.33 -2.54 10.53
N GLN A 108 -2.03 -3.17 11.46
CA GLN A 108 -3.16 -4.04 11.19
C GLN A 108 -4.46 -3.40 11.71
N PRO A 109 -5.35 -2.92 10.82
CA PRO A 109 -6.60 -2.28 11.21
C PRO A 109 -7.49 -3.17 12.10
N GLY A 110 -7.55 -4.47 11.81
CA GLY A 110 -8.36 -5.42 12.58
C GLY A 110 -7.91 -5.59 14.04
N LEU A 111 -6.64 -5.32 14.34
CA LEU A 111 -6.10 -5.29 15.70
C LEU A 111 -6.00 -3.87 16.25
N SER A 112 -6.22 -2.86 15.40
CA SER A 112 -5.92 -1.46 15.67
C SER A 112 -4.52 -1.27 16.26
N ASN A 113 -3.54 -2.05 15.79
CA ASN A 113 -2.21 -2.11 16.37
C ASN A 113 -1.14 -2.40 15.32
N CYS A 114 0.12 -2.08 15.65
CA CYS A 114 1.29 -2.38 14.84
C CYS A 114 1.90 -3.73 15.24
N ILE A 115 2.03 -4.65 14.29
CA ILE A 115 2.64 -5.96 14.50
C ILE A 115 3.99 -6.08 13.79
N ARG A 116 4.85 -6.96 14.28
CA ARG A 116 6.14 -7.24 13.65
C ARG A 116 5.98 -8.29 12.53
N PHE A 117 6.64 -8.07 11.40
CA PHE A 117 6.70 -9.03 10.29
C PHE A 117 8.10 -9.07 9.66
N SER A 118 8.37 -10.10 8.84
CA SER A 118 9.61 -10.23 8.08
C SER A 118 9.49 -9.55 6.71
N TYR A 119 10.50 -8.79 6.32
CA TYR A 119 10.62 -8.14 5.02
C TYR A 119 11.92 -8.57 4.33
N PHE A 120 11.86 -8.94 3.05
CA PHE A 120 13.03 -9.40 2.28
C PHE A 120 13.96 -8.28 1.82
N GLY A 121 13.56 -7.02 2.01
CA GLY A 121 14.41 -5.86 1.69
C GLY A 121 14.18 -5.28 0.30
N THR A 122 13.33 -5.87 -0.53
CA THR A 122 13.01 -5.34 -1.87
C THR A 122 11.52 -5.47 -2.18
N GLY A 123 10.93 -4.42 -2.75
CA GLY A 123 9.52 -4.37 -3.12
C GLY A 123 8.64 -4.12 -1.89
N GLY A 124 7.58 -4.91 -1.76
CA GLY A 124 6.61 -4.74 -0.68
C GLY A 124 5.67 -3.58 -0.95
N ASN A 125 5.21 -2.92 0.12
CA ASN A 125 4.35 -1.75 0.04
C ASN A 125 4.68 -0.75 1.16
N PHE A 126 3.99 0.38 1.20
CA PHE A 126 4.27 1.48 2.11
C PHE A 126 3.95 1.18 3.58
N ASN A 127 3.15 0.15 3.90
CA ASN A 127 2.86 -0.25 5.28
C ASN A 127 4.02 -1.10 5.84
N ASN A 128 5.18 -0.47 5.99
CA ASN A 128 6.45 -1.09 6.36
C ASN A 128 7.34 -0.09 7.10
N PHE A 129 7.27 -0.14 8.42
CA PHE A 129 7.97 0.77 9.32
C PHE A 129 9.18 0.09 9.94
N LYS A 130 10.24 0.85 10.19
CA LYS A 130 11.47 0.35 10.81
C LYS A 130 11.27 0.06 12.30
N THR A 131 10.49 0.89 12.99
CA THR A 131 10.20 0.73 14.41
C THR A 131 8.70 0.69 14.70
N TYR A 132 8.33 0.14 15.85
CA TYR A 132 6.94 0.14 16.32
C TYR A 132 6.43 1.57 16.52
N ASN A 133 7.27 2.48 17.02
CA ASN A 133 6.90 3.87 17.27
C ASN A 133 6.62 4.64 15.98
N ASP A 134 7.38 4.40 14.91
CA ASP A 134 7.11 5.01 13.60
C ASP A 134 5.75 4.55 13.05
N CYS A 135 5.45 3.25 13.18
CA CYS A 135 4.15 2.71 12.79
C CYS A 135 3.01 3.30 13.61
N LYS A 136 3.18 3.36 14.93
CA LYS A 136 2.17 3.90 15.86
C LYS A 136 1.90 5.37 15.60
N SER A 137 2.94 6.20 15.53
CA SER A 137 2.78 7.64 15.27
C SER A 137 2.16 7.89 13.90
N PHE A 138 2.54 7.11 12.89
CA PHE A 138 1.99 7.26 11.55
C PHE A 138 0.53 6.78 11.44
N CYS A 139 0.18 5.59 11.94
CA CYS A 139 -1.14 4.98 11.69
C CYS A 139 -2.15 5.07 12.84
N MET A 140 -1.70 5.22 14.09
CA MET A 140 -2.58 5.13 15.27
C MET A 140 -2.90 6.50 15.88
N GLU A 141 -2.07 7.51 15.63
CA GLU A 141 -2.35 8.86 16.13
C GLU A 141 -3.43 9.53 15.27
N LYS A 142 -4.48 10.03 15.93
CA LYS A 142 -5.49 10.87 15.29
C LYS A 142 -4.91 12.28 15.07
N PRO A 143 -5.22 12.95 13.95
CA PRO A 143 -4.94 14.38 13.83
C PRO A 143 -5.63 15.13 14.99
N LYS A 144 -4.89 16.05 15.62
CA LYS A 144 -5.42 16.95 16.66
C LYS A 144 -6.37 17.97 16.06
#